data_AF-A0A351J0Q1-F1
#
_entry.id   AF-A0A351J0Q1-F1
#
_cell.length_a   1.000
_cell.length_b   1.000
_cell.length_c   1.000
_cell.angle_alpha   90.00
_cell.angle_beta   90.00
_cell.angle_gamma   90.00
#
_symmetry.space_group_name_H-M   'P 1'
#
loop_
_entity.id
_entity.type
_entity.pdbx_description
1 polymer ?
#
loop_
_entity_poly.entity_id
_entity_poly.type
_entity_poly.pdbx_seq_one_letter_code
_entity_poly.pdbx_strand_id
1 'polypeptide(L)'
;MLESVKSLKNLRTYKTRIETEDKVIEGEFLFGGAINSTSMGGLFKFDPENVKLDDGLFEIVLVKKNNNLFKLLKAVTDMKKPEYESDVVV
;
A
#
# COMPACT_ATOMS: atom_id res chain seq x y z
N MET A 1 11.84 18.96 -6.44
CA MET A 1 10.47 18.46 -6.72
C MET A 1 10.30 17.91 -8.13
N LEU A 2 10.81 18.57 -9.19
CA LEU A 2 10.68 18.06 -10.57
C LEU A 2 11.32 16.68 -10.80
N GLU A 3 12.49 16.45 -10.17
CA GLU A 3 13.20 15.15 -10.16
C GLU A 3 12.34 14.04 -9.55
N SER A 4 11.67 14.30 -8.43
CA SER A 4 10.79 13.35 -7.74
C SER A 4 9.56 12.99 -8.60
N VAL A 5 9.03 13.96 -9.37
CA VAL A 5 7.93 13.70 -10.32
C VAL A 5 8.41 12.91 -11.55
N LYS A 6 9.67 13.08 -11.97
CA LYS A 6 10.25 12.26 -13.05
C LYS A 6 10.50 10.82 -12.60
N SER A 7 10.98 10.58 -11.39
CA SER A 7 11.16 9.21 -10.87
C SER A 7 9.83 8.46 -10.74
N LEU A 8 8.73 9.16 -10.41
CA LEU A 8 7.37 8.63 -10.39
C LEU A 8 6.91 8.06 -11.75
N LYS A 9 7.36 8.62 -12.88
CA LYS A 9 7.03 8.11 -14.23
C LYS A 9 7.76 6.83 -14.60
N ASN A 10 8.90 6.55 -13.98
CA ASN A 10 9.73 5.37 -14.25
C ASN A 10 9.48 4.24 -13.26
N LEU A 11 8.45 4.38 -12.43
CA LEU A 11 8.06 3.37 -11.47
C LEU A 11 7.65 2.09 -12.20
N ARG A 12 8.33 0.99 -11.87
CA ARG A 12 8.03 -0.32 -12.43
C ARG A 12 6.86 -0.94 -11.67
N THR A 13 5.99 -1.60 -12.43
CA THR A 13 4.90 -2.40 -11.89
C THR A 13 5.19 -3.87 -12.10
N TYR A 14 4.64 -4.70 -11.23
CA TYR A 14 4.83 -6.14 -11.21
C TYR A 14 3.47 -6.82 -11.24
N LYS A 15 3.32 -7.80 -12.14
CA LYS A 15 2.17 -8.71 -12.10
C LYS A 15 2.40 -9.68 -10.95
N THR A 16 1.49 -9.68 -9.98
CA THR A 16 1.64 -10.43 -8.74
C THR A 16 0.34 -11.13 -8.40
N ARG A 17 0.47 -12.37 -7.93
CA ARG A 17 -0.57 -13.12 -7.25
C ARG A 17 -0.19 -13.18 -5.77
N ILE A 18 -1.04 -12.63 -4.91
CA ILE A 18 -0.91 -12.70 -3.46
C ILE A 18 -1.96 -13.70 -2.98
N GLU A 19 -1.55 -14.67 -2.19
CA GLU A 19 -2.44 -15.67 -1.59
C GLU A 19 -2.30 -15.57 -0.08
N THR A 20 -3.43 -15.34 0.59
CA THR A 20 -3.59 -15.36 2.05
C THR A 20 -4.51 -16.53 2.41
N GLU A 21 -4.70 -16.78 3.70
CA GLU A 21 -5.60 -17.84 4.17
C GLU A 21 -7.03 -17.70 3.61
N ASP A 22 -7.55 -16.46 3.58
CA ASP A 22 -8.94 -16.20 3.20
C ASP A 22 -9.15 -15.74 1.74
N LYS A 23 -8.10 -15.29 1.05
CA LYS A 23 -8.25 -14.64 -0.27
C LYS A 23 -7.04 -14.79 -1.18
N VAL A 24 -7.34 -14.77 -2.48
CA VAL A 24 -6.35 -14.66 -3.55
C VAL A 24 -6.56 -13.32 -4.25
N ILE A 25 -5.51 -12.51 -4.31
CA ILE A 25 -5.49 -11.22 -4.99
C ILE A 25 -4.54 -11.30 -6.17
N GLU A 26 -5.05 -11.10 -7.37
CA GLU A 26 -4.25 -11.04 -8.59
C GLU A 26 -4.33 -9.65 -9.21
N GLY A 27 -3.18 -9.14 -9.68
CA GLY A 27 -3.15 -7.82 -10.29
C GLY A 27 -1.77 -7.35 -10.69
N GLU A 28 -1.72 -6.13 -11.19
CA GLU A 28 -0.47 -5.44 -11.48
C GLU A 28 -0.27 -4.31 -10.46
N PHE A 29 0.79 -4.42 -9.66
CA PHE A 29 1.03 -3.59 -8.50
C PHE A 29 2.31 -2.79 -8.65
N LEU A 30 2.27 -1.57 -8.15
CA LEU A 30 3.42 -0.70 -8.01
C LEU A 30 4.24 -1.04 -6.77
N PHE A 31 3.56 -1.35 -5.68
CA PHE A 31 4.15 -1.62 -4.37
C PHE A 31 3.33 -2.68 -3.65
N GLY A 32 4.01 -3.51 -2.88
CA GLY A 32 3.42 -4.43 -1.93
C GLY A 32 4.29 -4.51 -0.67
N GLY A 33 3.67 -4.45 0.49
CA GLY A 33 4.33 -4.60 1.79
C GLY A 33 3.58 -5.58 2.68
N ALA A 34 4.32 -6.42 3.41
CA ALA A 34 3.83 -7.20 4.53
C ALA A 34 4.40 -6.59 5.81
N ILE A 35 3.52 -6.18 6.71
CA ILE A 35 3.85 -5.31 7.84
C ILE A 35 3.38 -6.02 9.11
N ASN A 36 4.23 -6.03 10.13
CA ASN A 36 3.87 -6.42 11.50
C ASN A 36 4.34 -5.28 12.40
N SER A 37 3.70 -4.12 12.22
CA SER A 37 4.03 -2.89 12.93
C SER A 37 2.88 -1.91 12.81
N THR A 38 2.59 -1.20 13.90
CA THR A 38 1.61 -0.10 13.92
C THR A 38 2.12 1.15 13.19
N SER A 39 3.41 1.20 12.84
CA SER A 39 3.97 2.30 12.04
C SER A 39 5.17 1.90 11.20
N MET A 40 5.31 2.53 10.02
CA MET A 40 6.51 2.42 9.18
C MET A 40 6.92 3.81 8.70
N GLY A 41 8.03 4.32 9.26
CA GLY A 41 8.73 5.53 8.79
C GLY A 41 7.91 6.82 8.76
N GLY A 42 6.78 6.91 9.48
CA GLY A 42 5.84 8.04 9.42
C GLY A 42 5.01 8.13 8.13
N LEU A 43 5.13 7.12 7.25
CA LEU A 43 4.38 7.03 6.00
C LEU A 43 3.08 6.23 6.18
N PHE A 44 3.15 5.17 7.00
CA PHE A 44 2.01 4.34 7.35
C PHE A 44 1.64 4.55 8.82
N LYS A 45 0.38 4.93 9.05
CA LYS A 45 -0.25 4.93 10.36
C LYS A 45 -1.38 3.92 10.33
N PHE A 46 -1.19 2.81 11.02
CA PHE A 46 -2.26 1.85 11.24
C PHE A 46 -3.03 2.25 12.50
N ASP A 47 -4.35 2.13 12.45
CA ASP A 47 -5.23 2.17 13.61
C ASP A 47 -4.81 1.10 14.63
N PRO A 48 -4.39 1.51 15.84
CA PRO A 48 -4.01 0.59 16.91
C PRO A 48 -5.15 -0.33 17.37
N GLU A 49 -6.42 0.02 17.12
CA GLU A 49 -7.54 -0.86 17.47
C GLU A 49 -7.72 -2.03 16.48
N ASN A 50 -7.27 -1.84 15.23
CA ASN A 50 -7.41 -2.83 14.16
C ASN A 50 -6.11 -3.59 13.87
N VAL A 51 -4.96 -3.11 14.33
CA VAL A 51 -3.66 -3.78 14.19
C VAL A 51 -3.17 -4.27 15.54
N LYS A 52 -3.12 -5.60 15.69
CA LYS A 52 -2.64 -6.28 16.88
C LYS A 52 -1.32 -6.96 16.58
N LEU A 53 -0.24 -6.47 17.18
CA LEU A 53 1.10 -7.00 16.92
C LEU A 53 1.34 -8.39 17.54
N ASP A 54 0.43 -8.84 18.41
CA ASP A 54 0.52 -10.09 19.17
C ASP A 54 -0.42 -11.20 18.66
N ASP A 55 -1.18 -10.95 17.58
CA ASP A 55 -2.11 -11.94 17.01
C ASP A 55 -1.44 -12.92 16.02
N GLY A 56 -0.20 -12.64 15.62
CA GLY A 56 0.58 -13.47 14.69
C GLY A 56 0.24 -13.26 13.22
N LEU A 57 -0.57 -12.25 12.89
CA LEU A 57 -0.96 -11.89 11.51
C LEU A 57 -0.07 -10.76 10.96
N PHE A 58 -0.13 -10.58 9.63
CA PHE A 58 0.53 -9.48 8.94
C PHE A 58 -0.51 -8.59 8.25
N GLU A 59 -0.31 -7.28 8.32
CA GLU A 59 -1.00 -6.34 7.46
C GLU A 59 -0.36 -6.33 6.07
N ILE A 60 -1.17 -6.60 5.06
CA ILE A 60 -0.76 -6.48 3.66
C ILE A 60 -1.23 -5.14 3.12
N VAL A 61 -0.32 -4.38 2.50
CA VAL A 61 -0.66 -3.15 1.79
C VAL A 61 -0.20 -3.26 0.35
N LEU A 62 -1.14 -3.11 -0.59
CA LEU A 62 -0.89 -3.17 -2.03
C LEU A 62 -1.26 -1.85 -2.70
N VAL A 63 -0.34 -1.29 -3.47
CA VAL A 63 -0.61 -0.11 -4.32
C VAL A 63 -0.78 -0.59 -5.75
N LYS A 64 -2.00 -0.49 -6.27
CA LYS A 64 -2.31 -0.89 -7.65
C LYS A 64 -1.61 0.02 -8.67
N LYS A 65 -1.30 -0.53 -9.84
CA LYS A 65 -0.90 0.26 -10.99
C LYS A 65 -1.96 1.32 -11.27
N ASN A 66 -1.52 2.57 -11.40
CA ASN A 66 -2.39 3.66 -11.80
C ASN A 66 -1.67 4.56 -12.80
N ASN A 67 -2.33 4.82 -13.93
CA ASN A 67 -1.80 5.72 -14.94
C ASN A 67 -2.02 7.21 -14.58
N ASN A 68 -2.75 7.48 -13.49
CA ASN A 68 -3.02 8.83 -13.01
C ASN A 68 -2.14 9.18 -11.81
N LEU A 69 -1.21 10.11 -12.02
CA LEU A 69 -0.27 10.59 -10.99
C LEU A 69 -0.98 11.18 -9.76
N PHE A 70 -2.10 11.87 -9.94
CA PHE A 70 -2.86 12.43 -8.81
C PHE A 70 -3.43 11.32 -7.91
N LYS A 71 -3.85 10.19 -8.49
CA LYS A 71 -4.31 9.03 -7.71
C LYS A 71 -3.16 8.40 -6.92
N LEU A 72 -1.94 8.40 -7.47
CA LEU A 72 -0.75 7.91 -6.77
C LEU A 72 -0.38 8.82 -5.58
N LEU A 73 -0.41 10.13 -5.78
CA LEU A 73 -0.19 11.11 -4.70
C LEU A 73 -1.28 11.04 -3.63
N LYS A 74 -2.53 10.82 -4.06
CA LYS A 74 -3.65 10.58 -3.15
C LYS A 74 -3.41 9.32 -2.33
N ALA A 75 -2.97 8.21 -2.93
CA ALA A 75 -2.65 6.98 -2.22
C ALA A 75 -1.62 7.22 -1.09
N VAL A 76 -0.55 7.98 -1.35
CA VAL A 76 0.46 8.33 -0.33
C VAL A 76 -0.14 9.15 0.81
N THR A 77 -1.16 9.97 0.51
CA THR A 77 -1.86 10.75 1.52
C THR A 77 -2.85 9.89 2.31
N ASP A 78 -3.54 8.98 1.64
CA ASP A 78 -4.50 8.04 2.23
C ASP A 78 -3.79 7.02 3.14
N MET A 79 -2.57 6.58 2.80
CA MET A 79 -1.73 5.71 3.66
C MET A 79 -1.41 6.31 5.03
N LYS A 80 -1.53 7.64 5.19
CA LYS A 80 -1.33 8.33 6.47
C LYS A 80 -2.57 8.34 7.35
N LYS A 81 -3.73 7.95 6.80
CA LYS A 81 -4.98 7.82 7.50
C LYS A 81 -5.17 6.35 7.93
N PRO A 82 -5.90 6.11 9.03
CA PRO A 82 -6.29 4.76 9.45
C PRO A 82 -7.38 4.12 8.55
N GLU A 83 -7.60 4.63 7.34
CA GLU A 83 -8.65 4.17 6.41
C GLU A 83 -8.00 3.20 5.41
N TYR A 84 -8.34 1.91 5.49
CA TYR A 84 -7.58 0.83 4.85
C TYR A 84 -7.99 0.47 3.41
N GLU A 85 -9.14 0.96 2.96
CA GLU A 85 -9.62 0.70 1.59
C GLU A 85 -9.75 2.00 0.80
N SER A 86 -9.07 2.05 -0.36
CA SER A 86 -9.27 3.10 -1.35
C SER A 86 -9.17 2.52 -2.76
N ASP A 87 -9.54 3.30 -3.77
CA ASP A 87 -9.43 2.87 -5.18
C ASP A 87 -8.00 2.47 -5.60
N VAL A 88 -6.98 2.82 -4.80
CA VAL A 88 -5.56 2.69 -5.14
C VAL A 88 -4.80 1.80 -4.14
N VAL A 89 -5.30 1.69 -2.90
CA VAL A 89 -4.70 0.91 -1.81
C VAL A 89 -5.66 -0.21 -1.42
N VAL A 90 -5.15 -1.45 -1.41
CA VAL A 90 -5.85 -2.68 -1.02
C VAL A 90 -5.10 -3.38 0.09
#